data_AF-A0A847Z4Z5-F1
#
_entry.id   AF-A0A847Z4Z5-F1
#
_cell.length_a   1.000
_cell.length_b   1.000
_cell.length_c   1.000
_cell.angle_alpha   90.00
_cell.angle_beta   90.00
_cell.angle_gamma   90.00
#
_symmetry.space_group_name_H-M   'P 1'
#
loop_
_entity.id
_entity.type
_entity.pdbx_description
1 polymer ?
#
loop_
_entity_poly.entity_id
_entity_poly.type
_entity_poly.pdbx_seq_one_letter_code
_entity_poly.pdbx_strand_id
1 'polypeptide(L)' 'MNIKKENLKTIVEDDMFEIHILSKVFKGYIFKKFLKGSMFDLVEQREINIALTEDQLIQTAAEMLRSTYTFKPQTI' A
#
# COMPACT_ATOMS: atom_id res chain seq x y z
N MET A 1 -7.39 5.97 -8.51
CA MET A 1 -6.13 5.25 -8.29
C MET A 1 -5.11 5.75 -9.29
N ASN A 2 -3.95 6.19 -8.81
CA ASN A 2 -2.83 6.61 -9.65
C ASN A 2 -1.59 5.76 -9.31
N ILE A 3 -0.72 5.52 -10.29
CA ILE A 3 0.49 4.72 -10.13
C ILE A 3 1.69 5.60 -10.51
N LYS A 4 2.65 5.73 -9.59
CA LYS A 4 3.90 6.45 -9.78
C LYS A 4 5.07 5.49 -9.64
N LYS A 5 6.13 5.69 -10.44
CA LYS A 5 7.40 4.97 -10.30
C LYS A 5 8.48 6.00 -9.99
N GLU A 6 9.05 5.95 -8.78
CA GLU A 6 10.02 6.92 -8.27
C GLU A 6 11.16 6.18 -7.59
N ASN A 7 12.43 6.53 -7.83
CA ASN A 7 13.58 6.01 -7.09
C ASN A 7 13.53 4.48 -6.79
N LEU A 8 13.19 3.67 -7.80
CA LEU A 8 13.06 2.20 -7.73
C LEU A 8 11.91 1.65 -6.87
N LYS A 9 10.99 2.50 -6.40
CA LYS A 9 9.73 2.09 -5.77
C LYS A 9 8.53 2.38 -6.67
N THR A 10 7.52 1.53 -6.56
CA THR A 10 6.19 1.78 -7.14
C THR A 10 5.30 2.34 -6.04
N ILE A 11 4.61 3.44 -6.31
CA ILE A 11 3.63 4.04 -5.41
C ILE A 11 2.25 3.91 -6.06
N VAL A 12 1.28 3.38 -5.32
CA VAL A 12 -0.12 3.30 -5.77
C VAL A 12 -0.95 4.12 -4.79
N GLU A 13 -1.69 5.10 -5.27
CA GLU A 13 -2.36 6.08 -4.41
C GLU A 13 -3.80 6.38 -4.82
N ASP A 14 -4.61 6.78 -3.83
CA ASP A 14 -5.91 7.42 -4.00
C ASP A 14 -5.92 8.81 -3.36
N ASP A 15 -7.08 9.38 -3.07
CA ASP A 15 -7.19 10.74 -2.52
C ASP A 15 -6.69 10.83 -1.07
N MET A 16 -6.75 9.73 -0.31
CA MET A 16 -6.44 9.71 1.12
C MET A 16 -5.17 8.93 1.46
N PHE A 17 -4.85 7.88 0.69
CA PHE A 17 -3.80 6.95 1.01
C PHE A 17 -2.80 6.79 -0.13
N GLU A 18 -1.58 6.41 0.26
CA GLU A 18 -0.53 5.98 -0.66
C GLU A 18 0.09 4.66 -0.19
N ILE A 19 0.27 3.74 -1.13
CA ILE A 19 0.90 2.43 -0.93
C ILE A 19 2.27 2.46 -1.56
N HIS A 20 3.32 2.33 -0.75
CA HIS A 20 4.69 2.21 -1.22
C HIS A 20 5.04 0.74 -1.34
N ILE A 21 5.45 0.31 -2.53
CA ILE A 21 5.86 -1.05 -2.85
C ILE A 21 7.38 -1.09 -2.96
N LEU A 22 8.01 -1.87 -2.07
CA LEU A 22 9.45 -2.01 -1.95
C LEU A 22 9.83 -3.47 -2.22
N SER A 23 10.79 -3.70 -3.11
CA SER A 23 11.32 -5.05 -3.34
C SER A 23 12.21 -5.49 -2.17
N LYS A 24 12.09 -6.76 -1.77
CA LYS A 24 12.99 -7.39 -0.81
C LYS A 24 14.24 -7.92 -1.50
N VAL A 25 15.34 -7.98 -0.77
CA VAL A 25 16.60 -8.60 -1.23
C VAL A 25 16.41 -10.08 -1.57
N PHE A 26 15.65 -10.82 -0.74
CA PHE A 26 15.47 -12.28 -0.84
C PHE A 26 14.17 -12.71 -1.51
N LYS A 27 13.81 -12.08 -2.64
CA LYS A 27 12.52 -12.22 -3.34
C LYS A 27 11.33 -11.72 -2.51
N GLY A 28 10.29 -11.26 -3.20
CA GLY A 28 9.10 -10.71 -2.58
C GLY A 28 9.16 -9.21 -2.32
N TYR A 29 8.17 -8.72 -1.58
CA TYR A 29 7.83 -7.31 -1.50
C TYR A 29 7.32 -6.89 -0.13
N ILE A 30 7.53 -5.62 0.21
CA ILE A 30 6.95 -4.95 1.36
C ILE A 30 6.00 -3.88 0.82
N PHE A 31 4.76 -3.92 1.26
CA PHE A 31 3.75 -2.91 1.00
C PHE A 31 3.52 -2.11 2.26
N LYS A 32 3.61 -0.78 2.16
CA LYS A 32 3.36 0.14 3.27
C LYS A 32 2.28 1.14 2.89
N LYS A 33 1.19 1.17 3.65
CA LYS A 33 0.09 2.12 3.48
C LYS A 33 0.29 3.32 4.40
N PHE A 34 0.31 4.51 3.82
CA PHE A 34 0.39 5.76 4.55
C PHE A 34 -0.84 6.63 4.28
N LEU A 35 -1.20 7.47 5.26
CA LEU A 35 -2.10 8.59 5.03
C LEU A 35 -1.35 9.69 4.26
N LYS A 36 -1.93 10.18 3.16
CA LYS A 36 -1.33 11.26 2.36
C LYS A 36 -1.13 12.51 3.20
N GLY A 37 0.00 13.18 2.97
CA GLY A 37 0.37 14.40 3.68
C GLY A 37 0.98 14.16 5.07
N SER A 38 1.13 12.90 5.50
CA SER A 38 1.81 12.55 6.75
C SER A 38 2.94 11.55 6.49
N MET A 39 4.14 11.90 6.95
CA MET A 39 5.34 11.08 6.78
C MET A 39 5.44 9.94 7.82
N PHE A 40 4.64 9.98 8.88
CA PHE A 40 4.74 9.04 10.01
C PHE A 40 3.48 8.19 10.22
N ASP A 41 2.39 8.47 9.51
CA ASP A 41 1.13 7.74 9.64
C ASP A 41 1.12 6.47 8.79
N LEU A 42 2.01 5.53 9.14
CA LEU A 42 1.94 4.16 8.63
C LEU A 42 0.68 3.50 9.19
N VAL A 43 -0.31 3.28 8.33
CA VAL A 43 -1.60 2.68 8.69
C VAL A 43 -1.51 1.17 8.69
N GLU A 44 -0.81 0.61 7.71
CA GLU A 44 -0.74 -0.83 7.49
C GLU A 44 0.58 -1.20 6.79
N GLN A 45 1.16 -2.34 7.18
CA GLN A 45 2.27 -2.96 6.47
C GLN A 45 1.92 -4.41 6.15
N ARG A 46 2.17 -4.83 4.91
CA ARG A 46 2.10 -6.23 4.49
C ARG A 46 3.42 -6.68 3.90
N GLU A 47 3.82 -7.88 4.25
CA GLU A 47 5.02 -8.51 3.73
C GLU A 47 4.65 -9.76 2.94
N ILE A 48 5.09 -9.80 1.69
CA ILE A 48 4.88 -10.94 0.80
C ILE A 48 6.25 -11.54 0.49
N ASN A 49 6.45 -12.80 0.89
CA ASN A 49 7.75 -13.49 0.79
C ASN A 49 7.87 -14.37 -0.47
N ILE A 50 7.05 -14.09 -1.48
CA ILE A 50 7.06 -14.78 -2.78
C ILE A 50 7.18 -13.77 -3.90
N ALA A 51 7.72 -14.18 -5.05
CA ALA A 51 7.72 -13.35 -6.24
C ALA A 51 6.28 -13.09 -6.71
N LEU A 52 6.03 -11.86 -7.15
CA LEU A 52 4.75 -11.41 -7.70
C LEU A 52 5.00 -10.82 -9.08
N THR A 53 4.03 -10.99 -9.98
CA THR A 53 3.98 -10.28 -11.27
C THR A 53 3.59 -8.81 -11.04
N GLU A 54 3.80 -7.95 -12.04
CA GLU A 54 3.40 -6.55 -11.96
C GLU A 54 1.88 -6.41 -11.69
N ASP A 55 1.05 -7.19 -12.38
CA ASP A 55 -0.41 -7.19 -12.15
C ASP A 55 -0.77 -7.57 -10.71
N GLN A 56 -0.10 -8.57 -10.14
CA GLN A 56 -0.31 -8.99 -8.75
C GLN A 56 0.12 -7.91 -7.75
N LEU A 57 1.19 -7.17 -8.04
CA LEU A 57 1.63 -6.04 -7.23
C LEU A 57 0.56 -4.95 -7.21
N ILE A 58 0.08 -4.55 -8.39
CA ILE A 58 -0.92 -3.50 -8.53
C ILE A 58 -2.25 -3.93 -7.88
N GLN A 59 -2.67 -5.17 -8.09
CA GLN A 59 -3.87 -5.70 -7.46
C GLN A 59 -3.77 -5.69 -5.93
N THR A 60 -2.65 -6.17 -5.37
CA THR A 60 -2.43 -6.19 -3.92
C THR A 60 -2.48 -4.78 -3.35
N ALA A 61 -1.82 -3.81 -4.00
CA ALA A 61 -1.85 -2.42 -3.57
C ALA A 61 -3.25 -1.80 -3.67
N ALA A 62 -4.01 -2.09 -4.74
CA ALA A 62 -5.38 -1.62 -4.89
C ALA A 62 -6.31 -2.19 -3.82
N GLU A 63 -6.13 -3.45 -3.42
CA GLU A 63 -6.86 -4.05 -2.30
C GLU A 63 -6.50 -3.41 -0.96
N MET A 64 -5.23 -3.03 -0.76
CA MET A 64 -4.78 -2.30 0.42
C MET A 64 -5.30 -0.85 0.48
N LEU A 65 -5.54 -0.21 -0.66
CA LEU A 65 -6.15 1.13 -0.69
C LEU A 65 -7.57 1.11 -0.12
N ARG A 66 -8.35 0.06 -0.42
CA ARG A 66 -9.73 -0.09 0.11
C ARG A 66 -9.71 -0.02 1.64
N SER A 67 -10.59 0.80 2.21
CA SER A 67 -10.74 0.88 3.66
C SER A 67 -11.20 -0.47 4.20
N THR A 68 -10.33 -1.16 4.94
CA THR A 68 -10.67 -2.37 5.70
C THR A 68 -11.42 -2.05 7.00
N TYR A 69 -11.46 -0.76 7.39
CA TYR A 69 -12.20 -0.31 8.55
C TYR A 69 -13.54 0.29 8.10
N THR A 70 -14.62 -0.48 8.21
CA THR A 70 -15.95 0.10 8.40
C THR A 70 -15.92 0.77 9.77
N PHE A 71 -15.73 2.08 9.79
CA PHE A 71 -15.91 2.88 11.00
C PHE A 71 -17.38 2.73 11.41
N LYS A 72 -17.69 1.85 12.36
CA LYS A 72 -18.99 1.87 13.01
C LYS A 72 -18.94 3.03 13.99
N PRO A 73 -19.65 4.16 13.75
CA PRO A 73 -19.75 5.19 14.75
C PRO A 73 -20.34 4.55 16.01
N GLN A 74 -19.65 4.67 17.14
CA GLN A 74 -20.21 4.29 18.43
C GLN A 74 -21.27 5.35 18.74
N THR A 75 -22.54 4.98 18.58
CA THR A 75 -23.66 5.76 19.09
C THR A 75 -23.57 5.71 20.62
N ILE A 76 -23.27 6.86 21.24
CA ILE A 76 -23.35 7.07 22.68
C ILE A 76 -24.81 7.32 23.05
#